data_AF-A0A0C9QUF4-F1
#
_entry.id   AF-A0A0C9QUF4-F1
#
_cell.length_a   1.000
_cell.length_b   1.000
_cell.length_c   1.000
_cell.angle_alpha   90.00
_cell.angle_beta   90.00
_cell.angle_gamma   90.00
#
_symmetry.space_group_name_H-M   'P 1'
#
loop_
_entity.id
_entity.type
_entity.pdbx_description
1 polymer ?
#
loop_
_entity_poly.entity_id
_entity_poly.type
_entity_poly.pdbx_seq_one_letter_code
_entity_poly.pdbx_strand_id
1 'polypeptide(L)'
;MPSKKQYNLVHNDEYDTRIPLHSEEAFHRGIVFHAKFIGSMDVPRPTSRVEIVAAMRRIRYEFKAKGIKKKKVTLEVSVDGLKVTLRKKKKKQQWMDENKAFQMHYPIYRIFYVSHDSHDLKIFSYIARDGNSNSFKCNVFKSSKKSQAMRVVRTVGQAFEVCHKLSLNTASEERDQDNDKERERNDDHLPRSEDYEDEMTNDRQPIIQPRSPSPNLHKDISILGDGEDPGQDQPTAITPCIIRTHSSASPIRQSPSGTVPSDCGDILLLGGNELTSLKHEIQLLRERLDQQGQQTRAAVAHARLLQDQLAAETAARVEAQVIFINLIASFPQ
;
A
#
# COMPACT_ATOMS: atom_id res chain seq x y z
N MET A 1 -1.01 -4.77 51.44
CA MET A 1 -1.57 -3.83 50.44
C MET A 1 -0.42 -3.19 49.66
N PRO A 2 -0.61 -2.87 48.36
CA PRO A 2 0.25 -3.35 47.28
C PRO A 2 1.46 -2.44 46.97
N SER A 3 2.63 -3.05 46.74
CA SER A 3 3.73 -2.39 46.02
C SER A 3 3.37 -2.38 44.54
N LYS A 4 3.07 -1.18 44.02
CA LYS A 4 2.68 -0.95 42.64
C LYS A 4 3.77 -1.49 41.72
N LYS A 5 3.41 -2.55 40.98
CA LYS A 5 4.13 -2.99 39.78
C LYS A 5 4.45 -1.74 38.97
N GLN A 6 5.75 -1.45 38.82
CA GLN A 6 6.23 -0.60 37.75
C GLN A 6 5.83 -1.30 36.45
N TYR A 7 4.68 -0.92 35.91
CA TYR A 7 4.38 -1.21 34.52
C TYR A 7 5.55 -0.66 33.72
N ASN A 8 6.19 -1.52 32.92
CA ASN A 8 7.13 -1.11 31.89
C ASN A 8 6.39 -0.16 30.95
N LEU A 9 6.37 1.13 31.30
CA LEU A 9 5.97 2.21 30.42
C LEU A 9 6.92 2.12 29.23
N VAL A 10 6.41 1.57 28.12
CA VAL A 10 7.14 1.40 26.86
C VAL A 10 7.73 2.75 26.49
N HIS A 11 9.01 2.96 26.81
CA HIS A 11 9.66 4.27 26.68
C HIS A 11 10.04 4.61 25.23
N ASN A 12 9.51 3.88 24.24
CA ASN A 12 10.05 3.84 22.88
C ASN A 12 8.99 3.98 21.78
N ASP A 13 7.87 4.65 22.03
CA ASP A 13 6.89 5.00 20.98
C ASP A 13 7.52 5.80 19.83
N GLU A 14 8.62 6.52 20.11
CA GLU A 14 9.38 7.26 19.08
C GLU A 14 9.97 6.35 17.98
N TYR A 15 10.14 5.05 18.26
CA TYR A 15 10.62 4.06 17.30
C TYR A 15 9.54 3.12 16.78
N ASP A 16 8.34 3.10 17.38
CA ASP A 16 7.24 2.28 16.90
C ASP A 16 6.68 2.87 15.60
N THR A 17 6.85 2.16 14.49
CA THR A 17 6.42 2.60 13.17
C THR A 17 4.91 2.68 13.02
N ARG A 18 4.14 2.01 13.89
CA ARG A 18 2.67 1.97 13.83
C ARG A 18 2.03 3.24 14.37
N ILE A 19 2.74 4.00 15.19
CA ILE A 19 2.21 5.20 15.84
C ILE A 19 2.62 6.43 15.00
N PRO A 20 1.69 7.21 14.43
CA PRO A 20 2.02 8.42 13.69
C PRO A 20 2.91 9.37 14.51
N LEU A 21 3.98 9.89 13.90
CA LEU A 21 4.92 10.78 14.60
C LEU A 21 4.42 12.23 14.67
N HIS A 22 3.66 12.62 13.66
CA HIS A 22 3.16 13.98 13.48
C HIS A 22 1.65 13.96 13.20
N SER A 23 0.93 15.03 13.55
CA SER A 23 -0.45 15.19 13.10
C SER A 23 -0.49 15.60 11.63
N GLU A 24 -1.63 15.43 10.97
CA GLU A 24 -1.79 15.80 9.55
C GLU A 24 -1.63 17.31 9.32
N GLU A 25 -2.11 18.14 10.25
CA GLU A 25 -1.99 19.60 10.19
C GLU A 25 -0.52 20.05 10.32
N ALA A 26 0.34 19.23 10.92
CA ALA A 26 1.77 19.52 10.97
C ALA A 26 2.42 19.48 9.58
N PHE A 27 1.94 18.60 8.68
CA PHE A 27 2.43 18.54 7.29
C PHE A 27 1.98 19.74 6.46
N HIS A 28 0.85 20.36 6.80
CA HIS A 28 0.41 21.62 6.18
C HIS A 28 1.31 22.79 6.58
N ARG A 29 1.78 22.83 7.84
CA ARG A 29 2.70 23.87 8.33
C ARG A 29 4.16 23.65 7.91
N GLY A 30 4.53 22.41 7.57
CA GLY A 30 5.90 22.02 7.27
C GLY A 30 6.68 21.63 8.53
N ILE A 31 7.29 20.44 8.49
CA ILE A 31 8.08 19.88 9.58
C ILE A 31 9.56 20.06 9.27
N VAL A 32 10.28 20.74 10.16
CA VAL A 32 11.64 21.20 9.89
C VAL A 32 12.70 20.40 10.64
N PHE A 33 13.73 19.96 9.93
CA PHE A 33 14.91 19.26 10.45
C PHE A 33 16.21 19.97 10.06
N HIS A 34 17.27 19.67 10.81
CA HIS A 34 18.60 20.22 10.57
C HIS A 34 19.63 19.12 10.43
N ALA A 35 20.28 19.06 9.27
CA ALA A 35 21.29 18.05 8.97
C ALA A 35 22.50 18.65 8.24
N LYS A 36 23.49 17.80 7.97
CA LYS A 36 24.64 18.12 7.12
C LYS A 36 24.49 17.35 5.81
N PHE A 37 24.34 18.05 4.70
CA PHE A 37 24.35 17.46 3.36
C PHE A 37 25.75 16.96 3.03
N ILE A 38 25.85 15.68 2.68
CA ILE A 38 27.10 15.03 2.30
C ILE A 38 27.35 15.22 0.82
N GLY A 39 26.37 14.85 -0.01
CA GLY A 39 26.49 14.88 -1.45
C GLY A 39 25.28 14.26 -2.13
N SER A 40 25.26 14.39 -3.45
CA SER A 40 24.25 13.80 -4.32
C SER A 40 24.93 13.19 -5.52
N MET A 41 24.31 12.15 -6.08
CA MET A 41 24.77 11.52 -7.32
C MET A 41 23.56 10.95 -8.04
N ASP A 42 23.63 10.96 -9.37
CA ASP A 42 22.64 10.31 -10.20
C ASP A 42 22.84 8.80 -10.13
N VAL A 43 21.75 8.08 -9.99
CA VAL A 43 21.72 6.63 -9.81
C VAL A 43 20.75 6.04 -10.83
N PRO A 44 20.98 4.80 -11.29
CA PRO A 44 19.94 4.07 -12.00
C PRO A 44 18.72 3.88 -11.09
N ARG A 45 17.56 3.59 -11.68
CA ARG A 45 16.34 3.29 -10.92
C ARG A 45 16.62 2.12 -9.97
N PRO A 46 16.60 2.33 -8.65
CA PRO A 46 16.92 1.26 -7.72
C PRO A 46 15.84 0.18 -7.74
N THR A 47 16.26 -1.08 -7.80
CA THR A 47 15.36 -2.24 -7.79
C THR A 47 15.37 -2.99 -6.46
N SER A 48 16.41 -2.79 -5.64
CA SER A 48 16.58 -3.49 -4.37
C SER A 48 17.09 -2.58 -3.25
N ARG A 49 16.83 -2.96 -2.00
CA ARG A 49 17.38 -2.28 -0.82
C ARG A 49 18.91 -2.28 -0.81
N VAL A 50 19.53 -3.33 -1.36
CA VAL A 50 21.00 -3.46 -1.43
C VAL A 50 21.58 -2.37 -2.32
N GLU A 51 21.00 -2.11 -3.50
CA GLU A 51 21.43 -1.04 -4.40
C GLU A 51 21.33 0.34 -3.74
N ILE A 52 20.25 0.58 -3.00
CA ILE A 52 20.00 1.85 -2.30
C ILE A 52 21.10 2.10 -1.26
N VAL A 53 21.41 1.10 -0.44
CA VAL A 53 22.46 1.19 0.58
C VAL A 53 23.83 1.31 -0.07
N ALA A 54 24.10 0.59 -1.17
CA ALA A 54 25.34 0.67 -1.92
C ALA A 54 25.56 2.09 -2.50
N ALA A 55 24.54 2.68 -3.14
CA ALA A 55 24.60 4.03 -3.66
C ALA A 55 24.82 5.08 -2.55
N MET A 56 24.10 4.95 -1.43
CA MET A 56 24.27 5.81 -0.26
C MET A 56 25.71 5.77 0.27
N ARG A 57 26.27 4.57 0.44
CA ARG A 57 27.65 4.37 0.92
C ARG A 57 28.68 4.87 -0.07
N ARG A 58 28.48 4.65 -1.38
CA ARG A 58 29.34 5.19 -2.45
C ARG A 58 29.45 6.71 -2.35
N ILE A 59 28.32 7.42 -2.31
CA ILE A 59 28.31 8.88 -2.16
C ILE A 59 29.00 9.31 -0.85
N ARG A 60 28.70 8.62 0.26
CA ARG A 60 29.33 8.95 1.56
C ARG A 60 30.84 8.85 1.52
N TYR A 61 31.38 7.77 0.97
CA TYR A 61 32.82 7.51 0.96
C TYR A 61 33.54 8.34 -0.10
N GLU A 62 32.95 8.53 -1.28
CA GLU A 62 33.54 9.34 -2.34
C GLU A 62 33.72 10.80 -1.91
N PHE A 63 32.69 11.41 -1.31
CA PHE A 63 32.79 12.78 -0.80
C PHE A 63 33.73 12.90 0.40
N LYS A 64 33.86 11.85 1.22
CA LYS A 64 34.84 11.78 2.31
C LYS A 64 36.26 11.73 1.75
N ALA A 65 36.51 10.88 0.76
CA ALA A 65 37.83 10.71 0.12
C ALA A 65 38.27 11.98 -0.63
N LYS A 66 37.33 12.66 -1.33
CA LYS A 66 37.57 13.95 -1.99
C LYS A 66 37.74 15.13 -1.01
N GLY A 67 37.62 14.92 0.29
CA GLY A 67 37.76 15.97 1.30
C GLY A 67 36.67 17.07 1.25
N ILE A 68 35.53 16.79 0.59
CA ILE A 68 34.47 17.78 0.41
C ILE A 68 33.74 18.00 1.73
N LYS A 69 33.72 19.25 2.20
CA LYS A 69 33.07 19.61 3.46
C LYS A 69 31.55 19.53 3.33
N LYS A 70 30.92 18.89 4.30
CA LYS A 70 29.47 18.77 4.40
C LYS A 70 28.82 20.14 4.62
N LYS A 71 27.74 20.43 3.91
CA LYS A 71 27.03 21.72 4.00
C LYS A 71 25.92 21.63 5.05
N LYS A 72 25.78 22.65 5.91
CA LYS A 72 24.66 22.70 6.88
C LYS A 72 23.38 23.06 6.13
N VAL A 73 22.36 22.24 6.28
CA VAL A 73 21.09 22.39 5.56
C VAL A 73 19.90 22.30 6.51
N THR A 74 18.79 22.89 6.08
CA THR A 74 17.47 22.71 6.64
C THR A 74 16.67 21.84 5.69
N LEU A 75 16.05 20.78 6.21
CA LEU A 75 15.09 19.96 5.47
C LEU A 75 13.70 20.31 5.99
N GLU A 76 12.76 20.54 5.09
CA GLU A 76 11.37 20.86 5.40
C GLU A 76 10.50 19.85 4.66
N VAL A 77 9.67 19.12 5.42
CA VAL A 77 8.74 18.10 4.91
C VAL A 77 7.33 18.63 5.07
N SER A 78 6.61 18.78 3.97
CA SER A 78 5.22 19.24 3.95
C SER A 78 4.39 18.45 2.93
N VAL A 79 3.11 18.78 2.83
CA VAL A 79 2.23 18.27 1.77
C VAL A 79 2.66 18.72 0.36
N ASP A 80 3.34 19.86 0.24
CA ASP A 80 3.90 20.35 -1.03
C ASP A 80 5.09 19.50 -1.48
N GLY A 81 5.97 19.13 -0.54
CA GLY A 81 7.16 18.36 -0.89
C GLY A 81 8.22 18.27 0.19
N LEU A 82 9.37 17.76 -0.25
CA LEU A 82 10.61 17.77 0.50
C LEU A 82 11.53 18.86 -0.04
N LYS A 83 11.72 19.91 0.77
CA LYS A 83 12.56 21.06 0.46
C LYS A 83 13.84 21.03 1.27
N VAL A 84 14.98 21.20 0.61
CA VAL A 84 16.31 21.26 1.23
C VAL A 84 16.93 22.60 0.91
N THR A 85 17.25 23.38 1.95
CA THR A 85 17.87 24.71 1.82
C THR A 85 19.17 24.81 2.61
N LEU A 86 20.13 25.59 2.08
CA LEU A 86 21.36 25.92 2.81
C LEU A 86 21.07 26.81 4.03
N ARG A 87 21.64 26.47 5.19
CA ARG A 87 21.65 27.39 6.34
C ARG A 87 22.75 28.43 6.17
N LYS A 88 22.39 29.64 5.75
CA LYS A 88 23.30 30.80 5.76
C LYS A 88 23.60 31.22 7.22
N LYS A 89 24.83 31.64 7.49
CA LYS A 89 25.23 32.19 8.80
C LYS A 89 24.78 33.66 8.84
N LYS A 90 24.02 34.07 9.86
CA LYS A 90 23.37 35.40 10.01
C LYS A 90 24.27 36.64 9.75
N LYS A 91 25.61 36.53 9.83
CA LYS A 91 26.54 37.68 9.73
C LYS A 91 26.74 38.24 8.30
N LYS A 92 26.29 37.55 7.24
CA LYS A 92 26.53 37.95 5.84
C LYS A 92 25.22 37.96 5.04
N GLN A 93 24.17 38.57 5.59
CA GLN A 93 22.82 38.53 5.03
C GLN A 93 22.47 39.74 4.14
N GLN A 94 23.34 40.76 4.04
CA GLN A 94 22.94 42.03 3.41
C GLN A 94 23.21 42.13 1.90
N TRP A 95 23.96 41.21 1.27
CA TRP A 95 24.42 41.39 -0.12
C TRP A 95 24.64 40.08 -0.91
N MET A 96 23.71 39.12 -0.91
CA MET A 96 23.85 37.96 -1.82
C MET A 96 22.53 37.62 -2.51
N ASP A 97 22.56 37.74 -3.84
CA ASP A 97 21.56 37.33 -4.82
C ASP A 97 20.76 36.10 -4.40
N GLU A 98 19.44 36.24 -4.49
CA GLU A 98 18.44 35.20 -4.24
C GLU A 98 18.62 33.99 -5.18
N ASN A 99 19.29 34.18 -6.33
CA ASN A 99 19.50 33.18 -7.38
C ASN A 99 20.63 32.16 -7.14
N LYS A 100 21.38 32.25 -6.02
CA LYS A 100 22.40 31.24 -5.67
C LYS A 100 22.04 30.44 -4.41
N ALA A 101 20.75 30.33 -4.12
CA ALA A 101 20.27 29.42 -3.10
C ALA A 101 20.39 27.98 -3.59
N PHE A 102 21.28 27.19 -3.00
CA PHE A 102 21.21 25.73 -3.12
C PHE A 102 19.88 25.30 -2.51
N GLN A 103 18.91 25.08 -3.38
CA GLN A 103 17.54 24.70 -3.05
C GLN A 103 17.20 23.48 -3.87
N MET A 104 16.98 22.36 -3.19
CA MET A 104 16.41 21.17 -3.81
C MET A 104 14.96 21.11 -3.37
N HIS A 105 14.04 21.02 -4.30
CA HIS A 105 12.62 20.89 -4.00
C HIS A 105 12.04 19.78 -4.86
N TYR A 106 11.48 18.76 -4.21
CA TYR A 106 10.84 17.64 -4.86
C TYR A 106 9.47 17.44 -4.23
N PRO A 107 8.39 17.45 -5.03
CA PRO A 107 7.08 17.04 -4.54
C PRO A 107 7.10 15.64 -3.96
N ILE A 108 6.22 15.35 -2.99
CA ILE A 108 6.20 14.05 -2.29
C ILE A 108 6.06 12.88 -3.28
N TYR A 109 5.21 13.01 -4.30
CA TYR A 109 5.02 11.98 -5.33
C TYR A 109 6.25 11.70 -6.20
N ARG A 110 7.29 12.56 -6.18
CA ARG A 110 8.57 12.33 -6.88
C ARG A 110 9.64 11.70 -5.99
N ILE A 111 9.45 11.68 -4.67
CA ILE A 111 10.37 10.97 -3.78
C ILE A 111 10.08 9.47 -3.94
N PHE A 112 11.04 8.73 -4.48
CA PHE A 112 10.90 7.30 -4.74
C PHE A 112 11.18 6.45 -3.51
N TYR A 113 12.15 6.85 -2.70
CA TYR A 113 12.56 6.09 -1.53
C TYR A 113 13.22 6.97 -0.48
N VAL A 114 13.04 6.64 0.79
CA VAL A 114 13.74 7.26 1.93
C VAL A 114 14.30 6.16 2.83
N SER A 115 15.56 6.29 3.24
CA SER A 115 16.23 5.23 4.00
C SER A 115 17.39 5.73 4.86
N HIS A 116 17.92 4.84 5.70
CA HIS A 116 19.11 5.05 6.52
C HIS A 116 20.16 3.97 6.26
N ASP A 117 21.43 4.26 6.57
CA ASP A 117 22.51 3.25 6.52
C ASP A 117 22.34 2.28 7.69
N SER A 118 22.34 0.97 7.42
CA SER A 118 22.22 -0.06 8.47
C SER A 118 23.37 -0.02 9.47
N HIS A 119 24.55 0.48 9.09
CA HIS A 119 25.73 0.51 9.96
C HIS A 119 25.95 1.89 10.62
N ASP A 120 25.42 2.97 10.05
CA ASP A 120 25.53 4.33 10.61
C ASP A 120 24.17 5.00 10.54
N LEU A 121 23.35 4.75 11.57
CA LEU A 121 21.97 5.26 11.67
C LEU A 121 21.89 6.78 11.79
N LYS A 122 23.01 7.51 11.81
CA LYS A 122 23.03 8.98 11.67
C LYS A 122 23.01 9.42 10.20
N ILE A 123 23.27 8.49 9.28
CA ILE A 123 23.25 8.71 7.84
C ILE A 123 21.90 8.29 7.30
N PHE A 124 21.28 9.20 6.57
CA PHE A 124 20.03 8.93 5.87
C PHE A 124 20.11 9.51 4.45
N SER A 125 19.30 8.96 3.56
CA SER A 125 19.16 9.47 2.21
C SER A 125 17.71 9.44 1.76
N TYR A 126 17.44 10.21 0.72
CA TYR A 126 16.27 10.01 -0.11
C TYR A 126 16.70 9.94 -1.58
N ILE A 127 15.89 9.25 -2.37
CA ILE A 127 16.04 9.16 -3.81
C ILE A 127 14.83 9.83 -4.43
N ALA A 128 15.06 10.81 -5.29
CA ALA A 128 14.01 11.53 -5.99
C ALA A 128 14.16 11.33 -7.50
N ARG A 129 13.01 11.21 -8.19
CA ARG A 129 12.97 11.22 -9.66
C ARG A 129 12.96 12.66 -10.15
N ASP A 130 13.85 12.97 -11.07
CA ASP A 130 13.87 14.25 -11.76
C ASP A 130 12.71 14.34 -12.77
N GLY A 131 12.05 15.49 -12.83
CA GLY A 131 10.86 15.69 -13.65
C GLY A 131 11.15 15.77 -15.15
N ASN A 132 12.35 16.22 -15.51
CA ASN A 132 12.73 16.51 -16.89
C ASN A 132 13.45 15.33 -17.55
N SER A 133 14.29 14.62 -16.80
CA SER A 133 15.17 13.59 -17.35
C SER A 133 14.81 12.16 -16.95
N ASN A 134 13.76 11.95 -16.14
CA ASN A 134 13.40 10.66 -15.53
C ASN A 134 14.55 9.96 -14.80
N SER A 135 15.65 10.68 -14.54
CA SER A 135 16.80 10.19 -13.81
C SER A 135 16.50 10.17 -12.32
N PHE A 136 17.16 9.29 -11.58
CA PHE A 136 17.03 9.22 -10.13
C PHE A 136 18.25 9.87 -9.50
N LYS A 137 18.02 10.77 -8.53
CA LYS A 137 19.09 11.41 -7.78
C LYS A 137 19.03 10.97 -6.32
N CYS A 138 20.11 10.35 -5.85
CA CYS A 138 20.27 9.98 -4.46
C CYS A 138 20.94 11.12 -3.68
N ASN A 139 20.31 11.55 -2.60
CA ASN A 139 20.75 12.67 -1.76
C ASN A 139 21.08 12.18 -0.36
N VAL A 140 22.33 12.34 0.08
CA VAL A 140 22.82 11.76 1.33
C VAL A 140 23.11 12.83 2.38
N PHE A 141 22.64 12.58 3.60
CA PHE A 141 22.71 13.50 4.72
C PHE A 141 23.30 12.83 5.97
N LYS A 142 23.88 13.64 6.85
CA LYS A 142 24.30 13.24 8.19
C LYS A 142 23.59 14.08 9.24
N SER A 143 22.89 13.42 10.13
CA SER A 143 22.32 14.00 11.34
C SER A 143 23.33 14.07 12.49
N SER A 144 23.06 14.90 13.50
CA SER A 144 23.79 14.92 14.77
C SER A 144 23.45 13.73 15.66
N LYS A 145 22.18 13.32 15.68
CA LYS A 145 21.65 12.26 16.56
C LYS A 145 21.00 11.16 15.71
N LYS A 146 21.15 9.90 16.14
CA LYS A 146 20.47 8.75 15.50
C LYS A 146 18.95 8.97 15.50
N SER A 147 18.38 9.38 16.64
CA SER A 147 16.95 9.65 16.76
C SER A 147 16.46 10.68 15.75
N GLN A 148 17.21 11.75 15.51
CA GLN A 148 16.81 12.75 14.52
C GLN A 148 16.83 12.19 13.08
N ALA A 149 17.83 11.39 12.71
CA ALA A 149 17.83 10.72 11.40
C ALA A 149 16.63 9.78 11.24
N MET A 150 16.34 8.98 12.27
CA MET A 150 15.16 8.10 12.29
C MET A 150 13.86 8.88 12.13
N ARG A 151 13.70 9.99 12.88
CA ARG A 151 12.53 10.86 12.77
C ARG A 151 12.36 11.43 11.38
N VAL A 152 13.44 11.85 10.71
CA VAL A 152 13.37 12.33 9.32
C VAL A 152 12.81 11.24 8.41
N VAL A 153 13.37 10.03 8.46
CA VAL A 153 12.90 8.89 7.64
C VAL A 153 11.43 8.58 7.90
N ARG A 154 11.02 8.52 9.18
CA ARG A 154 9.62 8.29 9.57
C ARG A 154 8.68 9.41 9.12
N THR A 155 9.11 10.67 9.22
CA THR A 155 8.31 11.83 8.82
C THR A 155 8.07 11.84 7.31
N VAL A 156 9.09 11.55 6.50
CA VAL A 156 8.92 11.43 5.05
C VAL A 156 8.05 10.22 4.71
N GLY A 157 8.22 9.10 5.42
CA GLY A 157 7.33 7.93 5.32
C GLY A 157 5.86 8.29 5.53
N GLN A 158 5.57 9.01 6.61
CA GLN A 158 4.23 9.48 6.93
C GLN A 158 3.71 10.51 5.91
N ALA A 159 4.56 11.37 5.36
CA ALA A 159 4.17 12.32 4.32
C ALA A 159 3.64 11.62 3.06
N PHE A 160 4.18 10.44 2.71
CA PHE A 160 3.63 9.64 1.61
C PHE A 160 2.19 9.23 1.87
N GLU A 161 1.89 8.77 3.08
CA GLU A 161 0.54 8.34 3.46
C GLU A 161 -0.44 9.52 3.46
N VAL A 162 -0.04 10.68 4.01
CA VAL A 162 -0.86 11.89 4.05
C VAL A 162 -1.16 12.39 2.64
N CYS A 163 -0.13 12.53 1.79
CA CYS A 163 -0.33 13.00 0.42
C CYS A 163 -1.17 12.03 -0.42
N HIS A 164 -1.01 10.72 -0.21
CA HIS A 164 -1.83 9.72 -0.88
C HIS A 164 -3.31 9.84 -0.48
N LYS A 165 -3.62 10.05 0.80
CA LYS A 165 -5.00 10.28 1.28
C LYS A 165 -5.61 11.53 0.67
N LEU A 166 -4.87 12.64 0.62
CA LEU A 166 -5.35 13.89 0.03
C LEU A 166 -5.66 13.73 -1.47
N SER A 167 -4.80 13.04 -2.22
CA SER A 167 -5.05 12.78 -3.65
C SER A 167 -6.32 11.95 -3.90
N LEU A 168 -6.68 11.03 -2.99
CA LEU A 168 -7.92 10.26 -3.11
C LEU A 168 -9.16 11.11 -2.83
N ASN A 169 -9.09 11.97 -1.80
CA ASN A 169 -10.21 12.82 -1.41
C ASN A 169 -10.54 13.85 -2.49
N THR A 170 -9.53 14.48 -3.10
CA THR A 170 -9.73 15.42 -4.22
C THR A 170 -10.35 14.71 -5.43
N ALA A 171 -9.91 13.49 -5.74
CA ALA A 171 -10.49 12.70 -6.84
C ALA A 171 -11.92 12.18 -6.57
N SER A 172 -12.37 12.10 -5.31
CA SER A 172 -13.79 11.86 -4.97
C SER A 172 -14.62 13.14 -5.07
N GLU A 173 -14.12 14.26 -4.56
CA GLU A 173 -14.84 15.55 -4.60
C GLU A 173 -15.04 16.05 -6.04
N GLU A 174 -14.09 15.84 -6.94
CA GLU A 174 -14.24 16.15 -8.37
C GLU A 174 -15.35 15.31 -9.05
N ARG A 175 -15.52 14.04 -8.65
CA ARG A 175 -16.56 13.16 -9.19
C ARG A 175 -17.95 13.46 -8.64
N ASP A 176 -18.03 13.96 -7.42
CA ASP A 176 -19.31 14.36 -6.83
C ASP A 176 -19.78 15.72 -7.42
N GLN A 177 -18.85 16.65 -7.71
CA GLN A 177 -19.18 17.92 -8.36
C GLN A 177 -19.61 17.79 -9.83
N ASP A 178 -19.09 16.81 -10.58
CA ASP A 178 -19.58 16.54 -11.94
C ASP A 178 -20.99 15.91 -11.94
N ASN A 179 -21.32 15.08 -10.94
CA ASN A 179 -22.67 14.53 -10.79
C ASN A 179 -23.71 15.60 -10.42
N ASP A 180 -23.34 16.64 -9.68
CA ASP A 180 -24.26 17.74 -9.37
C ASP A 180 -24.45 18.70 -10.56
N LYS A 181 -23.43 18.90 -11.41
CA LYS A 181 -23.57 19.70 -12.65
C LYS A 181 -24.41 19.02 -13.73
N GLU A 182 -24.42 17.68 -13.79
CA GLU A 182 -25.33 16.93 -14.68
C GLU A 182 -26.78 16.92 -14.20
N ARG A 183 -27.02 17.14 -12.89
CA ARG A 183 -28.36 17.28 -12.32
C ARG A 183 -28.96 18.67 -12.58
N GLU A 184 -28.15 19.72 -12.52
CA GLU A 184 -28.61 21.09 -12.86
C GLU A 184 -28.90 21.27 -14.36
N ARG A 185 -28.33 20.45 -15.25
CA ARG A 185 -28.56 20.56 -16.71
C ARG A 185 -29.79 19.79 -17.22
N ASN A 186 -30.43 18.97 -16.37
CA ASN A 186 -31.61 18.18 -16.72
C ASN A 186 -32.94 18.79 -16.22
N ASP A 187 -32.91 19.93 -15.51
CA ASP A 187 -34.13 20.58 -14.98
C ASP A 187 -34.66 21.72 -15.86
N ASP A 188 -33.99 22.07 -16.96
CA ASP A 188 -34.34 23.23 -17.80
C ASP A 188 -35.21 22.92 -19.03
N HIS A 189 -35.81 21.73 -19.13
CA HIS A 189 -36.72 21.38 -20.23
C HIS A 189 -38.01 20.73 -19.74
N LEU A 190 -38.96 21.56 -19.30
CA LEU A 190 -40.39 21.25 -19.33
C LEU A 190 -41.12 22.33 -20.14
N PRO A 191 -41.91 21.96 -21.17
CA PRO A 191 -42.58 22.92 -22.03
C PRO A 191 -43.79 23.52 -21.33
N ARG A 192 -43.91 24.84 -21.50
CA ARG A 192 -45.04 25.67 -21.16
C ARG A 192 -46.29 25.24 -21.92
N SER A 193 -47.36 24.95 -21.19
CA SER A 193 -48.74 24.93 -21.70
C SER A 193 -49.61 25.74 -20.74
N GLU A 194 -50.31 26.72 -21.29
CA GLU A 194 -51.15 27.70 -20.60
C GLU A 194 -52.54 27.14 -20.27
N ASP A 195 -53.07 27.66 -19.15
CA ASP A 195 -54.46 27.86 -18.71
C ASP A 195 -55.41 26.68 -18.47
N TYR A 196 -55.88 26.53 -17.22
CA TYR A 196 -57.27 26.78 -16.76
C TYR A 196 -57.31 26.94 -15.22
N GLU A 197 -58.14 27.88 -14.76
CA GLU A 197 -58.43 28.29 -13.36
C GLU A 197 -59.11 27.21 -12.51
N ASP A 198 -58.84 27.16 -11.19
CA ASP A 198 -59.88 27.22 -10.12
C ASP A 198 -59.26 27.39 -8.71
N GLU A 199 -60.01 28.05 -7.82
CA GLU A 199 -59.66 28.61 -6.52
C GLU A 199 -59.46 27.64 -5.33
N MET A 200 -58.82 28.20 -4.27
CA MET A 200 -59.01 27.96 -2.80
C MET A 200 -58.74 26.54 -2.25
N THR A 201 -57.97 26.29 -1.19
CA THR A 201 -57.77 27.01 0.07
C THR A 201 -56.44 26.63 0.76
N ASN A 202 -55.91 27.60 1.48
CA ASN A 202 -54.86 27.59 2.52
C ASN A 202 -54.92 26.39 3.50
N ASP A 203 -53.80 25.72 3.77
CA ASP A 203 -53.33 25.52 5.16
C ASP A 203 -51.89 24.99 5.28
N ARG A 204 -51.32 25.30 6.44
CA ARG A 204 -49.90 25.38 6.80
C ARG A 204 -49.41 24.10 7.51
N GLN A 205 -48.07 23.93 7.62
CA GLN A 205 -47.29 23.18 8.65
C GLN A 205 -46.77 21.73 8.36
N PRO A 206 -45.70 21.22 9.06
CA PRO A 206 -44.35 21.14 8.47
C PRO A 206 -43.61 19.78 8.69
N ILE A 207 -42.34 19.69 8.23
CA ILE A 207 -41.24 18.79 8.67
C ILE A 207 -41.46 17.26 8.56
N ILE A 208 -40.55 16.56 7.86
CA ILE A 208 -39.84 15.34 8.33
C ILE A 208 -38.68 15.03 7.36
N GLN A 209 -37.47 14.91 7.92
CA GLN A 209 -36.25 14.38 7.28
C GLN A 209 -36.34 12.86 7.03
N PRO A 210 -35.53 12.33 6.10
CA PRO A 210 -34.64 11.22 6.45
C PRO A 210 -33.22 11.44 5.88
N ARG A 211 -32.19 11.65 6.71
CA ARG A 211 -31.36 10.65 7.42
C ARG A 211 -30.64 9.67 6.49
N SER A 212 -29.38 9.99 6.20
CA SER A 212 -28.36 9.15 5.56
C SER A 212 -27.94 7.95 6.41
N PRO A 213 -27.59 6.79 5.82
CA PRO A 213 -26.78 5.77 6.46
C PRO A 213 -25.36 5.74 5.87
N SER A 214 -24.36 5.99 6.71
CA SER A 214 -22.96 5.62 6.51
C SER A 214 -22.72 4.15 6.91
N PRO A 215 -21.75 3.44 6.29
CA PRO A 215 -21.20 2.24 6.89
C PRO A 215 -19.75 2.45 7.35
N ASN A 216 -19.56 2.28 8.66
CA ASN A 216 -18.28 1.93 9.29
C ASN A 216 -17.91 0.49 8.92
N LEU A 217 -16.62 0.22 8.70
CA LEU A 217 -16.09 -1.14 8.85
C LEU A 217 -14.69 -1.12 9.49
N HIS A 218 -14.68 -1.41 10.78
CA HIS A 218 -13.56 -2.00 11.51
C HIS A 218 -13.37 -3.46 11.09
N LYS A 219 -12.12 -3.96 11.12
CA LYS A 219 -11.77 -5.29 11.64
C LYS A 219 -10.26 -5.47 11.76
N ASP A 220 -9.81 -5.49 13.02
CA ASP A 220 -8.59 -6.13 13.50
C ASP A 220 -8.74 -7.65 13.47
N ILE A 221 -7.67 -8.39 13.12
CA ILE A 221 -7.32 -9.66 13.78
C ILE A 221 -5.79 -9.79 13.80
N SER A 222 -5.22 -9.88 15.01
CA SER A 222 -3.90 -10.44 15.30
C SER A 222 -4.10 -11.75 16.08
N ILE A 223 -3.38 -12.82 15.75
CA ILE A 223 -3.08 -13.95 16.66
C ILE A 223 -1.64 -14.41 16.41
N LEU A 224 -0.91 -14.64 17.51
CA LEU A 224 0.52 -14.93 17.67
C LEU A 224 0.79 -16.45 17.84
N GLY A 225 2.08 -16.82 17.71
CA GLY A 225 2.72 -18.03 18.29
C GLY A 225 3.87 -18.53 17.38
N ASP A 226 5.12 -18.13 17.59
CA ASP A 226 6.20 -18.80 18.39
C ASP A 226 6.42 -20.27 17.99
N GLY A 227 7.59 -20.81 17.68
CA GLY A 227 8.99 -20.37 17.67
C GLY A 227 9.86 -21.63 17.44
N GLU A 228 11.18 -21.45 17.28
CA GLU A 228 12.28 -22.43 17.31
C GLU A 228 12.85 -22.98 15.96
N ASP A 229 14.15 -22.68 15.81
CA ASP A 229 15.18 -23.22 14.91
C ASP A 229 16.19 -23.98 15.82
N PRO A 230 16.89 -25.03 15.34
CA PRO A 230 18.28 -24.84 14.90
C PRO A 230 18.72 -25.69 13.69
N GLY A 231 19.76 -25.21 12.97
CA GLY A 231 20.52 -25.92 11.92
C GLY A 231 21.14 -27.26 12.39
N GLN A 232 21.74 -28.12 11.54
CA GLN A 232 22.63 -27.90 10.40
C GLN A 232 22.88 -29.26 9.67
N ASP A 233 23.36 -29.19 8.42
CA ASP A 233 24.10 -30.21 7.62
C ASP A 233 23.39 -31.14 6.58
N GLN A 234 23.96 -31.07 5.35
CA GLN A 234 23.78 -31.83 4.09
C GLN A 234 24.63 -33.14 4.10
N PRO A 235 24.77 -33.97 3.03
CA PRO A 235 24.03 -34.21 1.75
C PRO A 235 23.63 -35.72 1.58
N THR A 236 22.82 -36.21 0.64
CA THR A 236 23.11 -36.50 -0.80
C THR A 236 21.90 -37.18 -1.50
N ALA A 237 21.62 -36.72 -2.73
CA ALA A 237 21.36 -37.46 -3.99
C ALA A 237 20.22 -38.52 -4.19
N ILE A 238 19.65 -38.41 -5.41
CA ILE A 238 19.01 -39.39 -6.33
C ILE A 238 17.48 -39.61 -6.26
N THR A 239 16.84 -39.22 -7.37
CA THR A 239 15.47 -39.40 -7.91
C THR A 239 15.08 -40.89 -8.16
N PRO A 240 13.93 -41.22 -8.79
CA PRO A 240 12.49 -41.02 -8.48
C PRO A 240 11.75 -42.38 -8.27
N CYS A 241 10.53 -42.39 -7.72
CA CYS A 241 9.65 -43.57 -7.80
C CYS A 241 8.26 -43.24 -8.36
N ILE A 242 7.99 -43.89 -9.49
CA ILE A 242 6.71 -44.10 -10.17
C ILE A 242 5.76 -44.86 -9.23
N ILE A 243 4.47 -44.49 -9.18
CA ILE A 243 3.40 -45.46 -8.90
C ILE A 243 2.25 -45.25 -9.89
N ARG A 244 2.06 -46.27 -10.73
CA ARG A 244 0.92 -46.52 -11.61
C ARG A 244 0.55 -47.98 -11.37
N THR A 245 -0.72 -48.26 -11.02
CA THR A 245 -1.55 -49.45 -11.33
C THR A 245 -2.88 -49.32 -10.54
N HIS A 246 -4.08 -49.16 -11.13
CA HIS A 246 -5.00 -50.05 -11.89
C HIS A 246 -6.19 -50.61 -11.07
N SER A 247 -7.38 -50.11 -11.42
CA SER A 247 -8.70 -50.77 -11.70
C SER A 247 -9.45 -51.72 -10.74
N SER A 248 -10.77 -51.43 -10.69
CA SER A 248 -11.98 -52.28 -10.66
C SER A 248 -12.46 -52.95 -9.36
N ALA A 249 -13.68 -52.59 -8.91
CA ALA A 249 -14.87 -53.47 -8.83
C ALA A 249 -16.01 -52.82 -8.02
N SER A 250 -17.24 -52.84 -8.56
CA SER A 250 -18.53 -52.86 -7.81
C SER A 250 -19.08 -54.30 -7.89
N PRO A 251 -20.13 -54.79 -7.16
CA PRO A 251 -21.33 -54.09 -6.67
C PRO A 251 -21.95 -54.62 -5.33
N ILE A 252 -23.18 -54.15 -5.00
CA ILE A 252 -24.30 -54.79 -4.23
C ILE A 252 -24.89 -53.97 -3.05
N ARG A 253 -25.99 -53.27 -3.37
CA ARG A 253 -27.36 -53.30 -2.79
C ARG A 253 -27.59 -53.73 -1.33
N GLN A 254 -28.24 -52.88 -0.54
CA GLN A 254 -29.47 -53.20 0.23
C GLN A 254 -30.13 -51.93 0.82
N SER A 255 -31.43 -51.78 0.57
CA SER A 255 -32.39 -50.92 1.30
C SER A 255 -33.07 -51.74 2.39
N PRO A 256 -33.83 -51.10 3.31
CA PRO A 256 -35.28 -51.31 3.22
C PRO A 256 -36.13 -50.04 3.42
N SER A 257 -37.30 -50.06 2.80
CA SER A 257 -38.40 -49.10 2.88
C SER A 257 -39.31 -49.37 4.09
N GLY A 258 -39.98 -48.31 4.56
CA GLY A 258 -41.24 -48.37 5.31
C GLY A 258 -42.09 -47.14 4.99
N THR A 259 -43.22 -47.35 4.33
CA THR A 259 -44.27 -46.38 3.95
C THR A 259 -45.58 -46.99 4.48
N VAL A 260 -46.49 -46.32 5.22
CA VAL A 260 -47.56 -45.34 4.87
C VAL A 260 -48.50 -45.19 6.12
N PRO A 261 -49.60 -44.38 6.18
CA PRO A 261 -49.93 -43.04 5.65
C PRO A 261 -50.71 -42.11 6.65
N SER A 262 -51.02 -40.88 6.18
CA SER A 262 -52.26 -40.07 6.38
C SER A 262 -52.53 -39.28 7.68
N ASP A 263 -52.33 -37.95 7.55
CA ASP A 263 -53.27 -36.82 7.74
C ASP A 263 -54.19 -36.69 8.99
N CYS A 264 -54.00 -35.61 9.76
CA CYS A 264 -55.00 -34.57 10.09
C CYS A 264 -54.47 -33.61 11.18
N GLY A 265 -54.62 -32.31 10.95
CA GLY A 265 -55.11 -31.37 11.97
C GLY A 265 -54.12 -30.78 12.99
N ASP A 266 -53.51 -29.67 12.59
CA ASP A 266 -53.46 -28.38 13.30
C ASP A 266 -53.84 -28.32 14.81
N ILE A 267 -52.90 -27.84 15.65
CA ILE A 267 -53.09 -26.74 16.64
C ILE A 267 -51.72 -26.36 17.28
N LEU A 268 -51.10 -25.31 16.69
CA LEU A 268 -50.50 -24.09 17.28
C LEU A 268 -49.97 -24.14 18.75
N LEU A 269 -48.75 -23.72 19.13
CA LEU A 269 -48.17 -22.37 19.04
C LEU A 269 -46.69 -22.32 19.52
N LEU A 270 -45.75 -21.85 18.68
CA LEU A 270 -44.65 -20.86 18.90
C LEU A 270 -43.49 -21.09 17.90
N GLY A 271 -43.19 -20.11 17.04
CA GLY A 271 -41.86 -19.99 16.40
C GLY A 271 -41.74 -20.24 14.88
N GLY A 272 -42.75 -19.94 14.07
CA GLY A 272 -42.70 -20.14 12.60
C GLY A 272 -41.70 -19.27 11.81
N ASN A 273 -41.16 -18.22 12.43
CA ASN A 273 -40.31 -17.24 11.74
C ASN A 273 -38.80 -17.57 11.87
N GLU A 274 -38.43 -18.34 12.89
CA GLU A 274 -37.03 -18.67 13.21
C GLU A 274 -36.47 -19.77 12.29
N LEU A 275 -37.29 -20.78 11.97
CA LEU A 275 -36.91 -21.92 11.12
C LEU A 275 -36.72 -21.54 9.64
N THR A 276 -37.46 -20.53 9.16
CA THR A 276 -37.29 -20.01 7.80
C THR A 276 -36.05 -19.12 7.71
N SER A 277 -35.81 -18.30 8.73
CA SER A 277 -34.60 -17.46 8.85
C SER A 277 -33.32 -18.30 8.91
N LEU A 278 -33.29 -19.35 9.75
CA LEU A 278 -32.12 -20.24 9.87
C LEU A 278 -31.83 -21.01 8.56
N LYS A 279 -32.88 -21.46 7.86
CA LYS A 279 -32.73 -22.10 6.55
C LYS A 279 -32.15 -21.13 5.52
N HIS A 280 -32.59 -19.87 5.54
CA HIS A 280 -32.09 -18.84 4.64
C HIS A 280 -30.63 -18.48 4.95
N GLU A 281 -30.24 -18.40 6.22
CA GLU A 281 -28.85 -18.15 6.64
C GLU A 281 -27.91 -19.28 6.18
N ILE A 282 -28.30 -20.55 6.35
CA ILE A 282 -27.51 -21.70 5.87
C ILE A 282 -27.36 -21.67 4.34
N GLN A 283 -28.40 -21.26 3.62
CA GLN A 283 -28.35 -21.14 2.16
C GLN A 283 -27.36 -20.06 1.72
N LEU A 284 -27.37 -18.89 2.36
CA LEU A 284 -26.41 -17.81 2.08
C LEU A 284 -24.96 -18.22 2.37
N LEU A 285 -24.74 -18.97 3.46
CA LEU A 285 -23.40 -19.48 3.79
C LEU A 285 -22.89 -20.47 2.74
N ARG A 286 -23.76 -21.35 2.23
CA ARG A 286 -23.41 -22.27 1.13
C ARG A 286 -23.05 -21.53 -0.15
N GLU A 287 -23.85 -20.55 -0.54
CA GLU A 287 -23.61 -19.76 -1.74
C GLU A 287 -22.30 -18.96 -1.63
N ARG A 288 -22.01 -18.41 -0.45
CA ARG A 288 -20.73 -17.72 -0.19
C ARG A 288 -19.54 -18.66 -0.28
N LEU A 289 -19.66 -19.91 0.19
CA LEU A 289 -18.62 -20.91 0.10
C LEU A 289 -18.39 -21.38 -1.34
N ASP A 290 -19.46 -21.55 -2.11
CA ASP A 290 -19.37 -21.86 -3.54
C ASP A 290 -18.72 -20.72 -4.33
N GLN A 291 -19.07 -19.46 -4.03
CA GLN A 291 -18.45 -18.29 -4.64
C GLN A 291 -16.95 -18.22 -4.30
N GLN A 292 -16.57 -18.50 -3.05
CA GLN A 292 -15.17 -18.58 -2.64
C GLN A 292 -14.42 -19.72 -3.37
N GLY A 293 -15.08 -20.87 -3.54
CA GLY A 293 -14.54 -22.01 -4.29
C GLY A 293 -14.30 -21.67 -5.76
N GLN A 294 -15.25 -20.99 -6.41
CA GLN A 294 -15.11 -20.53 -7.79
C GLN A 294 -13.97 -19.51 -7.96
N GLN A 295 -13.87 -18.52 -7.07
CA GLN A 295 -12.76 -17.56 -7.06
C GLN A 295 -11.41 -18.25 -6.89
N THR A 296 -11.32 -19.23 -5.98
CA THR A 296 -10.09 -19.99 -5.77
C THR A 296 -9.72 -20.79 -7.02
N ARG A 297 -10.68 -21.46 -7.67
CA ARG A 297 -10.43 -22.19 -8.92
C ARG A 297 -9.96 -21.26 -10.04
N ALA A 298 -10.55 -20.08 -10.17
CA ALA A 298 -10.13 -19.08 -11.17
C ALA A 298 -8.71 -18.57 -10.89
N ALA A 299 -8.38 -18.28 -9.63
CA ALA A 299 -7.04 -17.86 -9.24
C ALA A 299 -5.98 -18.94 -9.51
N VAL A 300 -6.28 -20.21 -9.20
CA VAL A 300 -5.39 -21.33 -9.48
C VAL A 300 -5.20 -21.54 -10.99
N ALA A 301 -6.27 -21.43 -11.78
CA ALA A 301 -6.16 -21.51 -13.24
C ALA A 301 -5.26 -20.39 -13.80
N HIS A 302 -5.42 -19.16 -13.31
CA HIS A 302 -4.57 -18.04 -13.71
C HIS A 302 -3.10 -18.24 -13.31
N ALA A 303 -2.84 -18.75 -12.11
CA ALA A 303 -1.48 -19.08 -11.67
C ALA A 303 -0.83 -20.14 -12.57
N ARG A 304 -1.60 -21.16 -12.99
CA ARG A 304 -1.10 -22.21 -13.89
C ARG A 304 -0.77 -21.67 -15.28
N LEU A 305 -1.61 -20.79 -15.83
CA LEU A 305 -1.32 -20.12 -17.10
C LEU A 305 -0.03 -19.29 -17.04
N LEU A 306 0.18 -18.55 -15.96
CA LEU A 306 1.42 -17.79 -15.76
C LEU A 306 2.65 -18.70 -15.64
N GLN A 307 2.51 -19.84 -14.96
CA GLN A 307 3.57 -20.83 -14.85
C GLN A 307 3.92 -21.42 -16.22
N ASP A 308 2.92 -21.77 -17.03
CA ASP A 308 3.12 -22.29 -18.39
C ASP A 308 3.75 -21.21 -19.30
N GLN A 309 3.36 -19.95 -19.15
CA GLN A 309 3.94 -18.83 -19.90
C GLN A 309 5.42 -18.60 -19.54
N LEU A 310 5.76 -18.67 -18.26
CA LEU A 310 7.16 -18.58 -17.81
C LEU A 310 7.98 -19.76 -18.32
N ALA A 311 7.43 -20.97 -18.27
CA ALA A 311 8.10 -22.15 -18.82
C ALA A 311 8.37 -22.01 -20.33
N ALA A 312 7.39 -21.53 -21.10
CA ALA A 312 7.56 -21.28 -22.53
C ALA A 312 8.61 -20.18 -22.83
N GLU A 313 8.63 -19.08 -22.06
CA GLU A 313 9.65 -18.02 -22.23
C GLU A 313 11.06 -18.54 -21.93
N THR A 314 11.22 -19.32 -20.85
CA THR A 314 12.52 -19.92 -20.53
C THR A 314 12.99 -20.90 -21.60
N ALA A 315 12.10 -21.70 -22.17
CA ALA A 315 12.43 -22.60 -23.28
C ALA A 315 12.85 -21.83 -24.53
N ALA A 316 12.08 -20.81 -24.93
CA ALA A 316 12.41 -19.95 -26.07
C ALA A 316 13.76 -19.23 -25.89
N ARG A 317 14.07 -18.80 -24.66
CA ARG A 317 15.36 -18.17 -24.33
C ARG A 317 16.53 -19.14 -24.47
N VAL A 318 16.35 -20.39 -24.04
CA VAL A 318 17.37 -21.44 -24.19
C VAL A 318 17.60 -21.77 -25.67
N GLU A 319 16.53 -21.93 -26.45
CA GLU A 319 16.65 -22.15 -27.91
C GLU A 319 17.35 -21.00 -28.62
N ALA A 320 17.02 -19.75 -28.27
CA ALA A 320 17.69 -18.58 -28.82
C ALA A 320 19.19 -18.54 -28.48
N GLN A 321 19.58 -18.95 -27.26
CA GLN A 321 20.98 -19.08 -26.88
C GLN A 321 21.71 -20.17 -27.68
N VAL A 322 21.06 -21.31 -27.92
CA VAL A 322 21.62 -22.40 -28.74
C VAL A 322 21.82 -21.94 -30.18
N ILE A 323 20.84 -21.26 -30.77
CA ILE A 323 20.94 -20.69 -32.12
C ILE A 323 22.09 -19.68 -32.19
N PHE A 324 22.20 -18.80 -31.19
CA PHE A 324 23.28 -17.80 -31.13
C PHE A 324 24.67 -18.45 -31.04
N ILE A 325 24.83 -19.48 -30.20
CA ILE A 325 26.09 -20.22 -30.07
C ILE A 325 26.44 -20.94 -31.37
N ASN A 326 25.47 -21.60 -32.01
CA ASN A 326 25.69 -22.28 -33.29
C ASN A 326 26.03 -21.29 -34.42
N LEU A 327 25.45 -20.09 -34.41
CA LEU A 327 25.78 -19.04 -35.38
C LEU A 327 27.22 -18.55 -35.20
N ILE A 328 27.68 -18.35 -33.96
CA ILE A 328 29.08 -17.99 -33.67
C ILE A 328 30.05 -19.10 -34.12
N ALA A 329 29.69 -20.37 -33.90
CA ALA A 329 30.49 -21.51 -34.30
C ALA A 329 30.56 -21.74 -35.83
N SER A 330 29.67 -21.12 -36.61
CA SER A 330 29.58 -21.30 -38.06
C SER A 330 30.33 -20.24 -38.87
N PHE A 331 30.97 -19.25 -38.23
CA PHE A 331 31.84 -18.30 -38.92
C PHE A 331 33.24 -18.92 -39.13
N PRO A 332 33.68 -19.16 -40.38
CA PRO A 332 35.05 -19.61 -40.64
C PRO A 332 36.04 -18.47 -40.32
N GLN A 333 37.17 -18.81 -39.69
CA GLN A 333 38.28 -17.89 -39.42
C GLN A 333 38.93 -17.37 -40.70
#